data_AF-A0A060XK86-F1
#
_entry.id   AF-A0A060XK86-F1
#
_cell.length_a   1.000
_cell.length_b   1.000
_cell.length_c   1.000
_cell.angle_alpha   90.00
_cell.angle_beta   90.00
_cell.angle_gamma   90.00
#
_symmetry.space_group_name_H-M   'P 1'
#
loop_
_entity.id
_entity.type
_entity.pdbx_description
1 polymer ?
#
loop_
_entity_poly.entity_id
_entity_poly.type
_entity_poly.pdbx_seq_one_letter_code
_entity_poly.pdbx_strand_id
1 'polypeptide(L)'
;MSPTTILYNSHVTILSLQTYNTNAQVADSAGTATAYLCGVKANEGTVGVSAAAVRSQCNTTQGNEVTSILRWAKEAGKSVGIVTTTRVNHATPSAAYAHCVDRDWYSDGEMPAEAVEAGCKDIARQLFENIPNIDVSHSNYTFYTKVCGHSFKLVDSAISATPVAYRCIKSSTQACNLHRQTLVVEWPY
;
A
#
# COMPACT_ATOMS: atom_id res chain seq x y z
N MET A 1 1.18 30.23 -29.34
CA MET A 1 0.81 28.99 -28.63
C MET A 1 0.11 29.41 -27.34
N SER A 2 -1.13 28.99 -27.11
CA SER A 2 -1.82 29.24 -25.83
C SER A 2 -1.17 28.35 -24.76
N PRO A 3 -0.84 28.86 -23.57
CA PRO A 3 -0.25 28.03 -22.53
C PRO A 3 -1.27 26.97 -22.10
N THR A 4 -1.01 25.71 -22.46
CA THR A 4 -1.77 24.58 -21.97
C THR A 4 -1.54 24.48 -20.46
N THR A 5 -2.54 24.91 -19.70
CA THR A 5 -2.49 24.91 -18.26
C THR A 5 -2.72 23.49 -17.74
N ILE A 6 -1.81 22.98 -16.93
CA ILE A 6 -2.00 21.71 -16.22
C ILE A 6 -3.12 21.92 -15.19
N LEU A 7 -4.01 20.93 -15.03
CA LEU A 7 -5.24 20.99 -14.21
C LEU A 7 -5.05 21.52 -12.78
N TYR A 8 -3.82 21.49 -12.23
CA TYR A 8 -3.51 21.94 -10.87
C TYR A 8 -3.35 23.47 -10.71
N ASN A 9 -3.58 24.31 -11.73
CA ASN A 9 -3.31 25.76 -11.59
C ASN A 9 -4.47 26.62 -11.05
N SER A 10 -5.66 26.06 -10.85
CA SER A 10 -6.78 26.78 -10.24
C SER A 10 -6.85 26.48 -8.73
N HIS A 11 -6.36 27.40 -7.90
CA HIS A 11 -6.32 27.35 -6.42
C HIS A 11 -5.25 26.42 -5.81
N VAL A 12 -3.97 26.68 -6.08
CA VAL A 12 -2.87 25.90 -5.50
C VAL A 12 -1.91 26.75 -4.68
N THR A 13 -1.60 26.27 -3.48
CA THR A 13 -0.44 26.71 -2.70
C THR A 13 0.75 25.87 -3.14
N ILE A 14 1.81 26.53 -3.62
CA ILE A 14 3.03 25.86 -4.10
C ILE A 14 4.06 25.86 -2.98
N LEU A 15 4.62 24.68 -2.69
CA LEU A 15 5.68 24.48 -1.71
C LEU A 15 6.80 23.64 -2.34
N SER A 16 8.04 23.88 -1.92
CA SER A 16 9.19 23.05 -2.28
C SER A 16 9.44 22.01 -1.19
N LEU A 17 9.67 20.76 -1.58
CA LEU A 17 9.88 19.64 -0.66
C LEU A 17 11.29 19.07 -0.82
N GLN A 18 11.98 18.84 0.30
CA GLN A 18 13.29 18.19 0.33
C GLN A 18 13.14 16.67 0.45
N THR A 19 13.45 15.95 -0.63
CA THR A 19 13.11 14.54 -0.80
C THR A 19 14.14 13.52 -0.30
N TYR A 20 15.33 13.96 0.15
CA TYR A 20 16.41 13.04 0.57
C TYR A 20 15.95 12.02 1.65
N ASN A 21 16.46 10.79 1.54
CA ASN A 21 16.38 9.78 2.60
C ASN A 21 17.41 10.06 3.70
N THR A 22 17.24 9.47 4.87
CA THR A 22 18.18 9.67 6.00
C THR A 22 19.61 9.22 5.68
N ASN A 23 19.77 8.24 4.79
CA ASN A 23 21.07 7.68 4.38
C ASN A 23 21.42 7.95 2.90
N ALA A 24 20.58 8.67 2.13
CA ALA A 24 20.82 8.92 0.70
C ALA A 24 20.29 10.29 0.24
N GLN A 25 21.13 11.04 -0.49
CA GLN A 25 20.76 12.35 -1.04
C GLN A 25 19.78 12.22 -2.21
N VAL A 26 20.03 11.25 -3.11
CA VAL A 26 19.10 10.84 -4.15
C VAL A 26 18.23 9.75 -3.54
N ALA A 27 16.95 10.06 -3.38
CA ALA A 27 16.04 9.20 -2.63
C ALA A 27 15.34 8.15 -3.50
N ASP A 28 14.88 7.07 -2.86
CA ASP A 28 14.04 6.07 -3.49
C ASP A 28 12.55 6.25 -3.17
N SER A 29 11.70 5.48 -3.85
CA SER A 29 10.25 5.51 -3.63
C SER A 29 9.83 5.05 -2.23
N ALA A 30 10.56 4.13 -1.59
CA ALA A 30 10.15 3.52 -0.34
C ALA A 30 10.28 4.49 0.84
N GLY A 31 11.47 5.07 1.02
CA GLY A 31 11.66 5.98 2.15
C GLY A 31 11.00 7.34 1.92
N THR A 32 10.81 7.79 0.66
CA THR A 32 9.97 8.97 0.38
C THR A 32 8.50 8.71 0.67
N ALA A 33 7.97 7.53 0.34
CA ALA A 33 6.60 7.15 0.68
C ALA A 33 6.37 7.09 2.19
N THR A 34 7.34 6.57 2.94
CA THR A 34 7.32 6.62 4.41
C THR A 34 7.30 8.07 4.91
N ALA A 35 8.06 8.98 4.29
CA ALA A 35 8.07 10.38 4.67
C ALA A 35 6.71 11.08 4.46
N TYR A 36 6.07 10.96 3.29
CA TYR A 36 4.81 11.68 3.04
C TYR A 36 3.55 10.94 3.51
N LEU A 37 3.59 9.62 3.74
CA LEU A 37 2.45 8.86 4.28
C LEU A 37 2.51 8.69 5.79
N CYS A 38 3.69 8.60 6.39
CA CYS A 38 3.87 8.36 7.83
C CYS A 38 4.47 9.55 8.58
N GLY A 39 4.94 10.58 7.87
CA GLY A 39 5.48 11.81 8.48
C GLY A 39 6.90 11.67 9.06
N VAL A 40 7.61 10.58 8.77
CA VAL A 40 8.96 10.31 9.28
C VAL A 40 9.88 9.95 8.13
N LYS A 41 11.06 10.59 8.03
CA LYS A 41 12.07 10.21 7.04
C LYS A 41 12.68 8.85 7.38
N ALA A 42 12.87 8.02 6.36
CA ALA A 42 13.37 6.66 6.49
C ALA A 42 14.59 6.41 5.60
N ASN A 43 15.25 5.28 5.85
CA ASN A 43 16.37 4.81 5.04
C ASN A 43 15.89 4.34 3.67
N GLU A 44 16.76 4.48 2.67
CA GLU A 44 16.53 3.98 1.31
C GLU A 44 16.15 2.48 1.34
N GLY A 45 15.11 2.12 0.59
CA GLY A 45 14.68 0.73 0.44
C GLY A 45 13.86 0.16 1.60
N THR A 46 13.56 0.98 2.62
CA THR A 46 12.71 0.60 3.75
C THR A 46 11.31 1.22 3.64
N VAL A 47 10.28 0.50 4.07
CA VAL A 47 8.86 0.86 3.92
C VAL A 47 8.20 0.90 5.30
N GLY A 48 7.59 2.04 5.66
CA GLY A 48 6.78 2.15 6.88
C GLY A 48 7.56 1.92 8.17
N VAL A 49 8.88 2.06 8.16
CA VAL A 49 9.74 1.96 9.34
C VAL A 49 10.63 3.19 9.47
N SER A 50 11.08 3.48 10.69
CA SER A 50 11.96 4.60 11.00
C SER A 50 13.38 4.36 10.45
N ALA A 51 14.20 5.41 10.44
CA ALA A 51 15.61 5.31 10.04
C ALA A 51 16.50 4.49 11.00
N ALA A 52 15.97 4.02 12.14
CA ALA A 52 16.68 3.07 12.99
C ALA A 52 16.59 1.63 12.47
N ALA A 53 15.64 1.34 11.57
CA ALA A 53 15.56 0.06 10.88
C ALA A 53 16.65 -0.03 9.79
N VAL A 54 17.29 -1.19 9.69
CA VAL A 54 18.39 -1.45 8.75
C VAL A 54 17.87 -2.29 7.60
N ARG A 55 18.17 -1.85 6.36
CA ARG A 55 17.68 -2.51 5.15
C ARG A 55 18.06 -3.99 5.14
N SER A 56 17.09 -4.84 4.78
CA SER A 56 17.22 -6.30 4.70
C SER A 56 17.54 -7.00 6.04
N GLN A 57 17.50 -6.31 7.19
CA GLN A 57 17.71 -6.91 8.50
C GLN A 57 16.39 -7.03 9.27
N CYS A 58 15.72 -8.18 9.13
CA CYS A 58 14.38 -8.42 9.66
C CYS A 58 14.22 -8.05 11.15
N ASN A 59 15.21 -8.43 11.97
CA ASN A 59 15.24 -8.18 13.41
C ASN A 59 15.22 -6.69 13.80
N THR A 60 15.50 -5.77 12.87
CA THR A 60 15.44 -4.32 13.10
C THR A 60 14.08 -3.70 12.77
N THR A 61 13.10 -4.50 12.33
CA THR A 61 11.74 -4.01 12.04
C THR A 61 10.99 -3.66 13.33
N GLN A 62 11.06 -4.55 14.33
CA GLN A 62 10.29 -4.45 15.55
C GLN A 62 10.69 -3.22 16.38
N GLY A 63 9.69 -2.42 16.76
CA GLY A 63 9.88 -1.18 17.53
C GLY A 63 10.23 0.03 16.66
N ASN A 64 10.41 -0.16 15.34
CA ASN A 64 10.69 0.90 14.38
C ASN A 64 9.54 1.16 13.43
N GLU A 65 8.40 0.48 13.57
CA GLU A 65 7.21 0.70 12.74
C GLU A 65 6.67 2.13 12.91
N VAL A 66 6.33 2.80 11.81
CA VAL A 66 5.71 4.13 11.82
C VAL A 66 4.32 4.08 11.21
N THR A 67 3.34 4.62 11.92
CA THR A 67 1.94 4.59 11.50
C THR A 67 1.68 5.56 10.36
N SER A 68 0.94 5.11 9.33
CA SER A 68 0.56 5.95 8.20
C SER A 68 -0.70 6.77 8.47
N ILE A 69 -0.88 7.85 7.72
CA ILE A 69 -2.12 8.65 7.71
C ILE A 69 -3.33 7.82 7.27
N LEU A 70 -3.13 6.82 6.40
CA LEU A 70 -4.19 5.91 5.99
C LEU A 70 -4.67 5.07 7.17
N ARG A 71 -3.73 4.57 7.99
CA ARG A 71 -4.06 3.83 9.20
C ARG A 71 -4.78 4.72 10.23
N TRP A 72 -4.30 5.95 10.46
CA TRP A 72 -5.01 6.92 11.32
C TRP A 72 -6.42 7.23 10.82
N ALA A 73 -6.61 7.42 9.51
CA ALA A 73 -7.93 7.66 8.94
C ALA A 73 -8.88 6.47 9.17
N LYS A 74 -8.38 5.24 9.00
CA LYS A 74 -9.15 4.02 9.25
C LYS A 74 -9.54 3.89 10.72
N GLU A 75 -8.62 4.14 11.64
CA GLU A 75 -8.88 4.11 13.09
C GLU A 75 -9.88 5.18 13.52
N ALA A 76 -9.90 6.33 12.83
CA ALA A 76 -10.92 7.36 12.99
C ALA A 76 -12.28 7.02 12.33
N GLY A 77 -12.48 5.78 11.86
CA GLY A 77 -13.73 5.33 11.24
C GLY A 77 -13.99 5.87 9.83
N LYS A 78 -12.96 6.42 9.15
CA LYS A 78 -13.08 6.91 7.78
C LYS A 78 -12.88 5.76 6.78
N SER A 79 -13.54 5.89 5.63
CA SER A 79 -13.24 5.04 4.47
C SER A 79 -11.84 5.36 3.93
N VAL A 80 -11.11 4.31 3.58
CA VAL A 80 -9.74 4.41 3.06
C VAL A 80 -9.58 3.50 1.86
N GLY A 81 -8.73 3.89 0.92
CA GLY A 81 -8.41 3.07 -0.23
C GLY A 81 -7.10 3.47 -0.89
N ILE A 82 -6.56 2.55 -1.68
CA ILE A 82 -5.30 2.72 -2.41
C ILE A 82 -5.59 2.58 -3.90
N VAL A 83 -5.15 3.58 -4.67
CA VAL A 83 -5.24 3.58 -6.14
C VAL A 83 -3.84 3.72 -6.70
N THR A 84 -3.42 2.78 -7.56
CA THR A 84 -2.08 2.81 -8.14
C THR A 84 -2.03 2.14 -9.51
N THR A 85 -1.16 2.63 -10.38
CA THR A 85 -0.85 1.98 -11.66
C THR A 85 0.29 0.95 -11.56
N THR A 86 0.99 0.94 -10.42
CA THR A 86 2.01 -0.07 -10.06
C THR A 86 1.40 -1.18 -9.22
N ARG A 87 2.11 -2.28 -8.96
CA ARG A 87 1.63 -3.34 -8.06
C ARG A 87 1.22 -2.74 -6.70
N VAL A 88 0.15 -3.24 -6.07
CA VAL A 88 -0.29 -2.71 -4.75
C VAL A 88 0.75 -2.91 -3.64
N ASN A 89 1.62 -3.91 -3.79
CA ASN A 89 2.76 -4.18 -2.90
C ASN A 89 4.04 -3.48 -3.36
N HIS A 90 3.98 -2.59 -4.36
CA HIS A 90 5.10 -1.71 -4.69
C HIS A 90 5.36 -0.71 -3.54
N ALA A 91 6.59 -0.17 -3.47
CA ALA A 91 7.07 0.68 -2.39
C ALA A 91 6.15 1.86 -2.01
N THR A 92 5.62 2.56 -3.01
CA THR A 92 4.75 3.73 -2.80
C THR A 92 3.43 3.35 -2.10
N PRO A 93 2.58 2.45 -2.65
CA PRO A 93 1.35 2.05 -1.98
C PRO A 93 1.60 1.27 -0.69
N SER A 94 2.68 0.48 -0.59
CA SER A 94 2.94 -0.35 0.58
C SER A 94 3.25 0.45 1.85
N ALA A 95 3.88 1.62 1.75
CA ALA A 95 4.12 2.47 2.92
C ALA A 95 2.82 2.98 3.59
N ALA A 96 1.65 2.82 2.94
CA ALA A 96 0.38 3.13 3.56
C ALA A 96 -0.10 2.05 4.55
N TYR A 97 0.40 0.82 4.48
CA TYR A 97 -0.11 -0.31 5.26
C TYR A 97 0.94 -1.29 5.79
N ALA A 98 2.14 -1.35 5.20
CA ALA A 98 3.17 -2.31 5.53
C ALA A 98 4.32 -1.66 6.29
N HIS A 99 4.98 -2.48 7.11
CA HIS A 99 6.22 -2.19 7.80
C HIS A 99 7.24 -3.25 7.38
N CYS A 100 8.21 -2.87 6.57
CA CYS A 100 9.19 -3.79 6.00
C CYS A 100 10.56 -3.14 5.85
N VAL A 101 11.60 -3.85 6.28
CA VAL A 101 13.00 -3.46 6.11
C VAL A 101 13.52 -3.62 4.68
N ASP A 102 12.75 -4.25 3.80
CA ASP A 102 13.11 -4.35 2.39
C ASP A 102 11.88 -4.22 1.48
N ARG A 103 11.90 -3.21 0.62
CA ARG A 103 10.84 -2.94 -0.35
C ARG A 103 10.66 -4.05 -1.38
N ASP A 104 11.67 -4.92 -1.55
CA ASP A 104 11.64 -6.01 -2.53
C ASP A 104 11.03 -7.31 -1.98
N TRP A 105 10.64 -7.34 -0.69
CA TRP A 105 9.89 -8.46 -0.08
C TRP A 105 8.40 -8.41 -0.46
N TYR A 106 8.12 -8.47 -1.77
CA TYR A 106 6.76 -8.42 -2.32
C TYR A 106 5.89 -9.58 -1.84
N SER A 107 6.49 -10.77 -1.76
CA SER A 107 5.93 -12.03 -1.26
C SER A 107 6.97 -12.80 -0.46
N ASP A 108 6.57 -13.92 0.13
CA ASP A 108 7.46 -14.85 0.82
C ASP A 108 8.56 -15.43 -0.10
N GLY A 109 8.28 -15.53 -1.40
CA GLY A 109 9.25 -16.02 -2.40
C GLY A 109 10.45 -15.09 -2.64
N GLU A 110 10.33 -13.80 -2.33
CA GLU A 110 11.43 -12.83 -2.41
C GLU A 110 12.13 -12.59 -1.07
N MET A 111 11.69 -13.28 -0.01
CA MET A 111 12.28 -13.15 1.32
C MET A 111 13.40 -14.17 1.54
N PRO A 112 14.50 -13.78 2.20
CA PRO A 112 15.45 -14.74 2.76
C PRO A 112 14.76 -15.67 3.75
N ALA A 113 15.16 -16.94 3.78
CA ALA A 113 14.58 -17.93 4.69
C ALA A 113 14.71 -17.49 6.15
N GLU A 114 15.84 -16.89 6.50
CA GLU A 114 16.13 -16.38 7.84
C GLU A 114 15.15 -15.26 8.24
N ALA A 115 14.71 -14.43 7.29
CA ALA A 115 13.73 -13.38 7.55
C ALA A 115 12.33 -13.94 7.79
N VAL A 116 11.94 -14.97 7.03
CA VAL A 116 10.68 -15.69 7.22
C VAL A 116 10.67 -16.42 8.57
N GLU A 117 11.76 -17.10 8.91
CA GLU A 117 11.93 -17.80 10.20
C GLU A 117 11.96 -16.84 11.39
N ALA A 118 12.56 -15.66 11.23
CA ALA A 118 12.54 -14.59 12.24
C ALA A 118 11.16 -13.92 12.39
N GLY A 119 10.18 -14.30 11.58
CA GLY A 119 8.79 -13.84 11.70
C GLY A 119 8.49 -12.53 10.96
N CYS A 120 9.40 -12.05 10.10
CA CYS A 120 9.04 -10.97 9.18
C CYS A 120 7.96 -11.45 8.21
N LYS A 121 7.11 -10.50 7.80
CA LYS A 121 6.01 -10.74 6.88
C LYS A 121 6.27 -10.00 5.60
N ASP A 122 6.00 -10.66 4.48
CA ASP A 122 6.02 -10.03 3.17
C ASP A 122 4.95 -8.94 3.05
N ILE A 123 5.16 -8.04 2.10
CA ILE A 123 4.27 -6.88 1.89
C ILE A 123 2.86 -7.34 1.50
N ALA A 124 2.71 -8.37 0.68
CA ALA A 124 1.39 -8.84 0.25
C ALA A 124 0.55 -9.36 1.43
N ARG A 125 1.16 -10.11 2.35
CA ARG A 125 0.50 -10.57 3.58
C ARG A 125 0.07 -9.40 4.47
N GLN A 126 0.92 -8.39 4.61
CA GLN A 126 0.65 -7.22 5.45
C GLN A 126 -0.55 -6.39 4.95
N LEU A 127 -0.84 -6.38 3.64
CA LEU A 127 -2.01 -5.67 3.08
C LEU A 127 -3.32 -6.10 3.74
N PHE A 128 -3.48 -7.39 4.01
CA PHE A 128 -4.72 -7.95 4.56
C PHE A 128 -4.73 -8.04 6.08
N GLU A 129 -3.54 -8.15 6.70
CA GLU A 129 -3.42 -8.27 8.16
C GLU A 129 -3.46 -6.89 8.83
N ASN A 130 -2.77 -5.89 8.27
CA ASN A 130 -2.62 -4.60 8.93
C ASN A 130 -3.82 -3.67 8.72
N ILE A 131 -4.58 -3.83 7.62
CA ILE A 131 -5.76 -3.00 7.33
C ILE A 131 -6.94 -3.86 6.87
N PRO A 132 -7.74 -4.40 7.81
CA PRO A 132 -8.94 -5.14 7.44
C PRO A 132 -9.95 -4.24 6.73
N ASN A 133 -10.60 -4.78 5.69
CA ASN A 133 -11.64 -4.10 4.90
C ASN A 133 -11.14 -2.80 4.22
N ILE A 134 -10.03 -2.89 3.47
CA ILE A 134 -9.51 -1.82 2.62
C ILE A 134 -9.97 -2.02 1.17
N ASP A 135 -10.35 -0.93 0.51
CA ASP A 135 -10.65 -0.92 -0.93
C ASP A 135 -9.36 -0.66 -1.74
N VAL A 136 -9.05 -1.55 -2.68
CA VAL A 136 -7.82 -1.46 -3.50
C VAL A 136 -8.20 -1.48 -4.98
N SER A 137 -7.71 -0.49 -5.73
CA SER A 137 -7.87 -0.43 -7.19
C SER A 137 -6.50 -0.35 -7.88
N HIS A 138 -6.25 -1.27 -8.81
CA HIS A 138 -5.02 -1.34 -9.60
C HIS A 138 -5.31 -1.32 -11.10
N SER A 139 -4.49 -0.62 -11.89
CA SER A 139 -4.74 -0.43 -13.33
C SER A 139 -4.52 -1.69 -14.19
N ASN A 140 -3.87 -2.74 -13.69
CA ASN A 140 -3.56 -3.95 -14.46
C ASN A 140 -4.24 -5.23 -13.90
N TYR A 141 -5.56 -5.17 -13.72
CA TYR A 141 -6.47 -6.32 -13.60
C TYR A 141 -6.31 -7.29 -12.41
N THR A 142 -5.42 -7.02 -11.44
CA THR A 142 -5.26 -7.90 -10.27
C THR A 142 -5.77 -7.22 -9.00
N PHE A 143 -6.88 -7.76 -8.47
CA PHE A 143 -7.47 -7.36 -7.19
C PHE A 143 -7.05 -8.37 -6.12
N TYR A 144 -6.65 -7.84 -4.96
CA TYR A 144 -6.22 -8.63 -3.81
C TYR A 144 -7.39 -8.70 -2.83
N THR A 145 -7.96 -9.89 -2.59
CA THR A 145 -8.98 -10.12 -1.57
C THR A 145 -8.59 -11.25 -0.62
N LYS A 146 -8.94 -11.11 0.66
CA LYS A 146 -8.71 -12.12 1.70
C LYS A 146 -9.65 -13.31 1.45
N VAL A 147 -9.09 -14.48 1.12
CA VAL A 147 -9.80 -15.76 1.18
C VAL A 147 -9.56 -16.35 2.56
N CYS A 148 -10.60 -16.50 3.39
CA CYS A 148 -10.48 -17.20 4.66
C CYS A 148 -10.18 -18.69 4.42
N GLY A 149 -9.07 -19.20 4.96
CA GLY A 149 -8.88 -20.65 5.20
C GLY A 149 -7.79 -21.40 4.41
N HIS A 150 -6.97 -20.74 3.58
CA HIS A 150 -5.89 -21.44 2.84
C HIS A 150 -4.54 -20.72 2.92
N SER A 151 -3.45 -21.51 2.93
CA SER A 151 -2.07 -21.03 2.83
C SER A 151 -1.88 -20.26 1.52
N PHE A 152 -1.38 -19.04 1.64
CA PHE A 152 -1.29 -18.05 0.57
C PHE A 152 -0.22 -18.45 -0.44
N LYS A 153 -0.64 -18.81 -1.65
CA LYS A 153 0.22 -18.77 -2.84
C LYS A 153 -0.27 -17.61 -3.69
N LEU A 154 0.60 -16.65 -3.97
CA LEU A 154 0.35 -15.65 -5.02
C LEU A 154 0.31 -16.40 -6.35
N VAL A 155 -0.89 -16.73 -6.80
CA VAL A 155 -1.09 -17.25 -8.15
C VAL A 155 -1.56 -16.08 -8.99
N ASP A 156 -0.79 -15.74 -10.02
CA ASP A 156 -1.16 -14.87 -11.15
C ASP A 156 -2.41 -15.36 -11.93
N SER A 157 -3.24 -16.24 -11.36
CA SER A 157 -4.38 -16.87 -12.04
C SER A 157 -5.29 -17.69 -11.11
N ALA A 158 -5.94 -17.10 -10.09
CA ALA A 158 -7.15 -17.71 -9.49
C ALA A 158 -7.91 -16.78 -8.53
N ILE A 159 -8.85 -15.97 -9.05
CA ILE A 159 -10.05 -15.59 -8.30
C ILE A 159 -11.24 -15.87 -9.21
N SER A 160 -11.72 -17.10 -9.10
CA SER A 160 -12.99 -17.64 -9.59
C SER A 160 -13.43 -18.62 -8.51
N ALA A 161 -14.61 -18.41 -7.95
CA ALA A 161 -15.25 -19.19 -6.89
C ALA A 161 -14.84 -18.86 -5.44
N THR A 162 -15.52 -17.88 -4.82
CA THR A 162 -16.15 -18.08 -3.50
C THR A 162 -17.14 -16.94 -3.18
N PRO A 163 -18.29 -17.21 -2.53
CA PRO A 163 -19.35 -16.23 -2.35
C PRO A 163 -19.45 -15.76 -0.89
N VAL A 164 -18.61 -14.82 -0.46
CA VAL A 164 -18.84 -14.07 0.79
C VAL A 164 -18.29 -12.64 0.68
N ALA A 165 -19.21 -11.67 0.59
CA ALA A 165 -19.10 -10.25 0.97
C ALA A 165 -17.92 -9.36 0.51
N TYR A 166 -17.25 -9.63 -0.62
CA TYR A 166 -16.43 -8.64 -1.32
C TYR A 166 -16.73 -8.65 -2.82
N ARG A 167 -17.12 -7.50 -3.39
CA ARG A 167 -17.38 -7.38 -4.84
C ARG A 167 -16.06 -7.25 -5.59
N CYS A 168 -15.59 -8.33 -6.21
CA CYS A 168 -14.54 -8.27 -7.22
C CYS A 168 -15.13 -7.79 -8.56
N ILE A 169 -14.87 -6.55 -8.97
CA ILE A 169 -15.27 -6.04 -10.29
C ILE A 169 -14.10 -6.21 -11.26
N LYS A 170 -14.14 -7.27 -12.08
CA LYS A 170 -13.31 -7.36 -13.29
C LYS A 170 -14.04 -6.61 -14.41
N SER A 171 -13.63 -5.40 -14.75
CA SER A 171 -14.13 -4.71 -15.94
C SER A 171 -13.07 -4.76 -17.03
N SER A 172 -13.26 -5.65 -18.00
CA SER A 172 -12.76 -5.41 -19.35
C SER A 172 -13.72 -4.42 -20.03
N THR A 173 -13.14 -3.43 -20.70
CA THR A 173 -13.75 -2.54 -21.73
C THR A 173 -14.72 -1.41 -21.35
N GLN A 174 -15.04 -1.13 -20.08
CA GLN A 174 -15.75 0.12 -19.77
C GLN A 174 -15.31 0.75 -18.45
N ALA A 175 -14.80 1.99 -18.52
CA ALA A 175 -14.62 2.85 -17.36
C ALA A 175 -16.01 3.08 -16.75
N CYS A 176 -16.31 2.44 -15.62
CA CYS A 176 -17.54 2.72 -14.90
C CYS A 176 -17.53 4.21 -14.53
N ASN A 177 -18.50 4.96 -15.05
CA ASN A 177 -18.84 6.30 -14.58
C ASN A 177 -19.13 6.20 -13.07
N LEU A 178 -18.13 6.46 -12.24
CA LEU A 178 -18.23 6.59 -10.79
C LEU A 178 -18.87 7.95 -10.45
N HIS A 179 -20.04 8.23 -11.02
CA HIS A 179 -20.92 9.28 -10.53
C HIS A 179 -22.01 8.62 -9.70
N ARG A 180 -21.96 8.84 -8.38
CA ARG A 180 -22.89 8.33 -7.36
C ARG A 180 -22.93 6.82 -7.18
N GLN A 181 -21.96 6.28 -6.46
CA GLN A 181 -22.22 5.13 -5.60
C GLN A 181 -21.63 5.39 -4.21
N THR A 182 -22.29 6.28 -3.47
CA THR A 182 -22.44 6.05 -2.03
C THR A 182 -23.32 4.80 -1.95
N LEU A 183 -22.72 3.62 -1.85
CA LEU A 183 -23.46 2.40 -1.53
C LEU A 183 -23.86 2.50 -0.07
N VAL A 184 -24.99 3.17 0.16
CA VAL A 184 -25.82 3.01 1.35
C VAL A 184 -26.26 1.55 1.33
N VAL A 185 -25.77 0.76 2.29
CA VAL A 185 -26.30 -0.57 2.52
C VAL A 185 -27.19 -0.46 3.75
N GLU A 186 -28.51 -0.44 3.51
CA GLU A 186 -29.53 -0.60 4.55
C GLU A 186 -29.39 -1.99 5.18
N TRP A 187 -29.46 -2.03 6.51
CA TRP A 187 -29.55 -3.25 7.30
C TRP A 187 -31.02 -3.67 7.44
N PRO A 188 -31.39 -4.92 7.14
CA PRO A 188 -32.54 -5.53 7.78
C PRO A 188 -32.06 -6.51 8.86
N TYR A 189 -32.28 -6.09 10.12
CA TYR A 189 -32.29 -6.82 11.41
C TYR A 189 -31.17 -7.81 11.73
#